data_AF-U3G7V5-F1
#
_entry.id   AF-U3G7V5-F1
#
_cell.length_a   1.000
_cell.length_b   1.000
_cell.length_c   1.000
_cell.angle_alpha   90.00
_cell.angle_beta   90.00
_cell.angle_gamma   90.00
#
_symmetry.space_group_name_H-M   'P 1'
#
loop_
_entity.id
_entity.type
_entity.pdbx_description
1 polymer ?
#
loop_
_entity_poly.entity_id
_entity_poly.type
_entity_poly.pdbx_seq_one_letter_code
_entity_poly.pdbx_strand_id
1 'polypeptide(L)' 'MSTNGSYRRHSPQFKLQLCHDIRDGRIGRREAQRTYRISANLIQMW' A
#
# COMPACT_ATOMS: atom_id res chain seq x y z
N MET A 1 8.11 0.13 -27.97
CA MET A 1 8.43 0.75 -26.67
C MET A 1 7.72 -0.04 -25.59
N SER A 2 8.40 -1.01 -25.00
CA SER A 2 7.85 -1.85 -23.93
C SER A 2 7.70 -0.98 -22.67
N THR A 3 6.47 -0.70 -22.28
CA THR A 3 6.15 0.23 -21.20
C THR A 3 6.53 -0.36 -19.85
N ASN A 4 7.59 0.21 -19.25
CA ASN A 4 7.85 0.27 -17.81
C ASN A 4 7.87 -1.07 -17.05
N GLY A 5 8.99 -1.78 -17.17
CA GLY A 5 9.45 -2.57 -16.03
C GLY A 5 9.74 -1.68 -14.82
N SER A 6 9.55 -2.22 -13.61
CA SER A 6 10.10 -1.77 -12.31
C SER A 6 9.36 -0.75 -11.41
N TYR A 7 8.03 -0.87 -11.27
CA TYR A 7 7.42 -0.85 -9.92
C TYR A 7 6.11 -1.65 -9.95
N ARG A 8 5.93 -2.60 -9.04
CA ARG A 8 4.63 -3.25 -8.79
C ARG A 8 3.67 -2.16 -8.31
N ARG A 9 3.04 -1.44 -9.23
CA ARG A 9 2.11 -0.35 -8.90
C ARG A 9 0.84 -0.99 -8.37
N HIS A 10 0.73 -1.05 -7.04
CA HIS A 10 -0.57 -1.19 -6.40
C HIS A 10 -1.56 -0.21 -7.03
N SER A 11 -2.76 -0.69 -7.36
CA SER A 11 -3.77 0.14 -7.99
C SER A 11 -4.13 1.34 -7.11
N PRO A 12 -4.58 2.47 -7.69
CA PRO A 12 -5.04 3.61 -6.90
C PRO A 12 -6.13 3.22 -5.88
N GLN A 13 -7.04 2.33 -6.28
CA GLN A 13 -8.11 1.81 -5.43
C GLN A 13 -7.54 1.05 -4.22
N PHE A 14 -6.52 0.22 -4.42
CA PHE A 14 -5.86 -0.49 -3.33
C PHE A 14 -5.24 0.48 -2.31
N LYS A 15 -4.58 1.55 -2.78
CA LYS A 15 -3.97 2.54 -1.89
C LYS A 15 -5.02 3.25 -1.05
N LEU A 16 -6.12 3.69 -1.68
CA LEU A 16 -7.22 4.37 -0.99
C LEU A 16 -7.85 3.46 0.08
N GLN A 17 -8.13 2.20 -0.29
CA GLN A 17 -8.69 1.22 0.64
C GLN A 17 -7.76 0.99 1.83
N LEU A 18 -6.47 0.80 1.57
CA LEU A 18 -5.49 0.55 2.62
C LEU A 18 -5.35 1.73 3.58
N CYS A 19 -5.27 2.96 3.06
CA CYS A 19 -5.20 4.15 3.92
C CYS A 19 -6.46 4.34 4.75
N HIS A 20 -7.63 4.03 4.17
CA HIS A 20 -8.90 4.06 4.86
C HIS A 20 -8.93 3.03 6.00
N ASP A 21 -8.55 1.78 5.72
CA ASP A 21 -8.53 0.71 6.72
C ASP A 21 -7.52 0.99 7.85
N ILE A 22 -6.39 1.63 7.54
CA ILE A 22 -5.42 2.07 8.56
C ILE A 22 -5.99 3.22 9.40
N ARG A 23 -6.69 4.18 8.77
CA ARG A 23 -7.27 5.34 9.46
C ARG A 23 -8.44 4.94 10.36
N ASP A 24 -9.27 4.00 9.91
CA ASP A 24 -10.37 3.43 10.68
C ASP A 24 -9.91 2.48 11.80
N GLY A 25 -8.62 2.12 11.81
CA GLY A 25 -8.07 1.15 12.76
C GLY A 25 -8.47 -0.30 12.48
N ARG A 26 -9.00 -0.60 11.29
CA ARG A 26 -9.32 -1.97 10.84
C ARG A 26 -8.07 -2.82 10.66
N ILE A 27 -6.99 -2.21 10.19
CA ILE A 27 -5.69 -2.87 10.03
C ILE A 27 -4.56 -2.00 10.59
N GLY A 28 -3.66 -2.61 11.37
CA GLY A 28 -2.49 -1.90 11.86
C GLY A 28 -1.45 -1.67 10.75
N ARG A 29 -0.65 -0.60 10.85
CA ARG A 29 0.45 -0.34 9.89
C ARG A 29 1.41 -1.52 9.75
N ARG A 30 1.79 -2.16 10.88
CA ARG A 30 2.67 -3.34 10.89
C ARG A 30 2.04 -4.57 10.23
N GLU A 31 0.74 -4.71 10.39
CA GLU A 31 -0.02 -5.81 9.80
C GLU A 31 -0.15 -5.61 8.29
N ALA A 32 -0.51 -4.40 7.85
CA ALA A 32 -0.53 -4.01 6.45
C ALA A 32 0.81 -4.29 5.72
N GLN A 33 1.94 -4.00 6.38
CA GLN A 33 3.28 -4.31 5.84
C GLN A 33 3.47 -5.80 5.58
N ARG A 34 3.06 -6.66 6.52
CA ARG A 34 3.21 -8.11 6.41
C ARG A 34 2.25 -8.68 5.36
N THR A 35 0.98 -8.30 5.43
CA THR A 35 -0.09 -8.83 4.56
C THR A 35 0.14 -8.46 3.10
N TYR A 36 0.49 -7.20 2.83
CA TYR A 36 0.59 -6.68 1.47
C TYR A 36 2.03 -6.53 0.96
N ARG A 37 3.03 -6.91 1.78
CA ARG A 37 4.47 -6.79 1.47
C ARG A 37 4.88 -5.38 1.05
N ILE A 38 4.29 -4.38 1.70
CA ILE A 38 4.56 -2.97 1.50
C ILE A 38 5.47 -2.44 2.61
N SER A 39 6.33 -1.49 2.28
CA SER A 39 7.28 -0.93 3.25
C SER A 39 6.62 0.12 4.16
N ALA A 40 7.22 0.37 5.32
CA ALA A 40 6.79 1.44 6.25
C ALA A 40 6.72 2.80 5.55
N ASN A 41 7.79 3.10 4.80
CA ASN A 41 7.95 4.35 4.08
C ASN A 41 6.84 4.53 3.03
N LEU A 42 6.46 3.42 2.37
CA LEU A 42 5.40 3.45 1.37
C LEU A 42 4.02 3.72 2.00
N ILE A 43 3.74 3.10 3.16
CA ILE A 43 2.51 3.38 3.93
C ILE A 43 2.48 4.81 4.45
N GLN A 44 3.63 5.36 4.88
CA GLN A 44 3.70 6.74 5.37
C GLN A 44 3.49 7.77 4.26
N MET A 45 3.88 7.44 3.02
CA MET A 45 3.71 8.31 1.85
C MET A 45 2.27 8.31 1.32
N TRP A 46 1.49 7.25 1.59
CA TRP A 46 0.09 7.13 1.17
C TRP A 46 -0.88 7.66 2.22
#